data_AF-X6L890-F1
#
_entry.id   AF-X6L890-F1
#
_cell.length_a   1.000
_cell.length_b   1.000
_cell.length_c   1.000
_cell.angle_alpha   90.00
_cell.angle_beta   90.00
_cell.angle_gamma   90.00
#
_symmetry.space_group_name_H-M   'P 1'
#
loop_
_entity.id
_entity.type
_entity.pdbx_description
1 polymer ?
#
loop_
_entity_poly.entity_id
_entity_poly.type
_entity_poly.pdbx_seq_one_letter_code
_entity_poly.pdbx_strand_id
1 'polypeptide(L)'
;IFGTNHSDVANSYYKLGNSYNNNNQYEKAIEHHEKALKIRLDIFGINHPDVANSYYNLGISYNDNHQYDKAVEHNIKALEITLGIFGTNIARAYHSLGYSYENNRQYNKAIEHYEKALKIRLDIFGTNHSIVAWSYDCLENSYRNNKQYDKAIECKEK
;
A
#
# COMPACT_ATOMS: atom_id res chain seq x y z
N ILE A 1 -18.49 9.72 24.15
CA ILE A 1 -17.59 8.61 24.56
C ILE A 1 -17.28 7.85 23.29
N PHE A 2 -16.05 7.94 22.78
CA PHE A 2 -15.66 7.15 21.61
C PHE A 2 -15.60 5.68 22.03
N GLY A 3 -16.21 4.79 21.23
CA GLY A 3 -16.21 3.35 21.53
C GLY A 3 -14.80 2.77 21.57
N THR A 4 -14.66 1.53 22.01
CA THR A 4 -13.36 0.82 22.12
C THR A 4 -12.63 0.66 20.79
N ASN A 5 -13.33 0.83 19.67
CA ASN A 5 -12.78 0.76 18.31
C ASN A 5 -12.68 2.16 17.68
N HIS A 6 -11.80 3.01 18.23
CA HIS A 6 -11.58 4.38 17.75
C HIS A 6 -10.09 4.66 17.54
N SER A 7 -9.76 5.50 16.55
CA SER A 7 -8.38 5.84 16.19
C SER A 7 -7.60 6.45 17.37
N ASP A 8 -8.26 7.26 18.19
CA ASP A 8 -7.66 7.84 19.41
C ASP A 8 -7.30 6.78 20.45
N VAL A 9 -8.09 5.71 20.56
CA VAL A 9 -7.81 4.58 21.47
C VAL A 9 -6.58 3.82 20.97
N ALA A 10 -6.50 3.56 19.66
CA ALA A 10 -5.30 2.98 19.06
C ALA A 10 -4.06 3.87 19.28
N ASN A 11 -4.20 5.18 19.10
CA ASN A 11 -3.10 6.13 19.30
C ASN A 11 -2.64 6.17 20.77
N SER A 12 -3.57 6.02 21.72
CA SER A 12 -3.26 5.93 23.14
C SER A 12 -2.47 4.66 23.47
N TYR A 13 -2.89 3.51 22.96
CA TYR A 13 -2.13 2.26 23.13
C TYR A 13 -0.76 2.31 22.44
N TYR A 14 -0.69 2.88 21.24
CA TYR A 14 0.56 3.09 20.53
C TYR A 14 1.56 3.91 21.35
N LYS A 15 1.12 5.04 21.92
CA LYS A 15 1.96 5.89 22.77
C LYS A 15 2.39 5.17 24.05
N LEU A 16 1.49 4.41 24.66
CA LEU A 16 1.79 3.62 25.85
C LEU A 16 2.84 2.52 25.55
N GLY A 17 2.74 1.87 24.39
CA GLY A 17 3.74 0.94 23.90
C GLY A 17 5.13 1.59 23.81
N ASN A 18 5.22 2.76 23.17
CA ASN A 18 6.47 3.52 23.08
C ASN A 18 7.04 3.89 24.45
N SER A 19 6.19 4.32 25.39
CA SER A 19 6.61 4.64 26.76
C SER A 19 7.18 3.42 27.49
N TYR A 20 6.57 2.25 27.35
CA TYR A 20 7.11 1.02 27.92
C TYR A 20 8.42 0.59 27.27
N ASN A 21 8.53 0.71 25.94
CA ASN A 21 9.75 0.37 25.21
C ASN A 21 10.93 1.24 25.67
N ASN A 22 10.71 2.56 25.78
CA ASN A 22 11.70 3.51 26.29
C ASN A 22 12.09 3.25 27.76
N ASN A 23 11.24 2.56 28.53
CA ASN A 23 11.52 2.17 29.91
C ASN A 23 12.02 0.72 30.02
N ASN A 24 12.46 0.12 28.92
CA ASN A 24 12.95 -1.27 28.81
C ASN A 24 11.93 -2.34 29.27
N GLN A 25 10.63 -2.02 29.27
CA GLN A 25 9.53 -2.93 29.60
C GLN A 25 8.94 -3.53 28.31
N TYR A 26 9.77 -4.27 27.56
CA TYR A 26 9.48 -4.66 26.19
C TYR A 26 8.24 -5.55 26.03
N GLU A 27 7.97 -6.47 26.96
CA GLU A 27 6.76 -7.30 26.91
C GLU A 27 5.47 -6.48 26.98
N LYS A 28 5.43 -5.44 27.83
CA LYS A 28 4.29 -4.52 27.89
C LYS A 28 4.21 -3.64 26.64
N ALA A 29 5.37 -3.24 26.10
CA ALA A 29 5.41 -2.50 24.84
C ALA A 29 4.74 -3.31 23.72
N ILE A 30 5.12 -4.58 23.57
CA ILE A 30 4.53 -5.52 22.61
C ILE A 30 3.03 -5.64 22.82
N GLU A 31 2.55 -5.91 24.05
CA GLU A 31 1.13 -6.04 24.35
C GLU A 31 0.31 -4.81 23.90
N HIS A 32 0.81 -3.61 24.19
CA HIS A 32 0.14 -2.38 23.83
C HIS A 32 0.22 -2.05 22.34
N HIS A 33 1.34 -2.37 21.69
CA HIS A 33 1.44 -2.24 20.24
C HIS A 33 0.52 -3.23 19.49
N GLU A 34 0.34 -4.46 19.98
CA GLU A 34 -0.61 -5.43 19.40
C GLU A 34 -2.06 -4.95 19.52
N LYS A 35 -2.43 -4.37 20.68
CA LYS A 35 -3.75 -3.73 20.87
C LYS A 35 -3.97 -2.58 19.88
N ALA A 36 -2.96 -1.73 19.69
CA ALA A 36 -3.03 -0.64 18.72
C ALA A 36 -3.16 -1.15 17.27
N LEU A 37 -2.38 -2.17 16.90
CA LEU A 37 -2.42 -2.80 15.58
C LEU A 37 -3.82 -3.36 15.29
N LYS A 38 -4.40 -4.10 16.24
CA LYS A 38 -5.73 -4.69 16.08
C LYS A 38 -6.80 -3.64 15.77
N ILE A 39 -6.84 -2.56 16.55
CA ILE A 39 -7.81 -1.47 16.33
C ILE A 39 -7.56 -0.78 14.98
N ARG A 40 -6.30 -0.55 14.61
CA ARG A 40 -5.96 0.08 13.32
C ARG A 40 -6.34 -0.80 12.13
N LEU A 41 -6.18 -2.12 12.22
CA LEU A 41 -6.66 -3.07 11.22
C LEU A 41 -8.18 -3.02 11.10
N ASP A 42 -8.91 -2.97 12.22
CA ASP A 42 -10.38 -2.94 12.22
C ASP A 42 -10.94 -1.63 11.64
N ILE A 43 -10.28 -0.50 11.87
CA ILE A 43 -10.74 0.82 11.40
C ILE A 43 -10.31 1.09 9.95
N PHE A 44 -9.05 0.80 9.61
CA PHE A 44 -8.45 1.25 8.35
C PHE A 44 -8.26 0.12 7.33
N GLY A 45 -8.32 -1.14 7.76
CA GLY A 45 -7.91 -2.27 6.94
C GLY A 45 -6.40 -2.39 6.81
N ILE A 46 -5.94 -3.42 6.10
CA ILE A 46 -4.53 -3.80 6.01
C ILE A 46 -3.64 -2.76 5.30
N ASN A 47 -4.18 -2.06 4.30
CA ASN A 47 -3.43 -1.17 3.42
C ASN A 47 -3.46 0.29 3.91
N HIS A 48 -3.04 0.53 5.15
CA HIS A 48 -3.02 1.87 5.75
C HIS A 48 -1.67 2.21 6.38
N PRO A 49 -1.18 3.47 6.28
CA PRO A 49 0.09 3.89 6.87
C PRO A 49 0.18 3.62 8.38
N ASP A 50 -0.91 3.81 9.12
CA ASP A 50 -0.92 3.54 10.57
C ASP A 50 -0.77 2.05 10.91
N VAL A 51 -1.27 1.16 10.03
CA VAL A 51 -1.09 -0.29 10.21
C VAL A 51 0.36 -0.67 9.94
N ALA A 52 0.96 -0.15 8.86
CA ALA A 52 2.39 -0.32 8.59
C ALA A 52 3.26 0.17 9.76
N ASN A 53 2.95 1.35 10.30
CA ASN A 53 3.67 1.90 11.46
C ASN A 53 3.49 1.04 12.72
N SER A 54 2.32 0.41 12.91
CA SER A 54 2.10 -0.50 14.05
C SER A 54 2.94 -1.76 13.94
N TYR A 55 3.00 -2.37 12.75
CA TYR A 55 3.89 -3.51 12.49
C TYR A 55 5.37 -3.12 12.69
N TYR A 56 5.78 -1.95 12.23
CA TYR A 56 7.14 -1.47 12.41
C TYR A 56 7.54 -1.34 13.89
N ASN A 57 6.67 -0.74 14.73
CA ASN A 57 6.96 -0.59 16.16
C ASN A 57 6.90 -1.92 16.93
N LEU A 58 6.07 -2.87 16.49
CA LEU A 58 6.15 -4.26 16.97
C LEU A 58 7.50 -4.89 16.60
N GLY A 59 7.96 -4.67 15.37
CA GLY A 59 9.29 -5.11 14.92
C GLY A 59 10.41 -4.60 15.82
N ILE A 60 10.39 -3.30 16.16
CA ILE A 60 11.33 -2.69 17.11
C ILE A 60 11.20 -3.34 18.49
N SER A 61 10.00 -3.42 19.04
CA SER A 61 9.79 -3.94 20.41
C SER A 61 10.21 -5.41 20.54
N TYR A 62 9.96 -6.22 19.50
CA TYR A 62 10.45 -7.61 19.44
C TYR A 62 11.97 -7.68 19.34
N ASN A 63 12.61 -6.79 18.56
CA ASN A 63 14.05 -6.73 18.46
C ASN A 63 14.71 -6.36 19.80
N ASP A 64 14.17 -5.36 20.49
CA ASP A 64 14.66 -4.92 21.80
C ASP A 64 14.45 -6.01 22.86
N ASN A 65 13.40 -6.82 22.71
CA ASN A 65 13.16 -8.01 23.52
C ASN A 65 13.92 -9.27 23.06
N HIS A 66 14.91 -9.14 22.15
CA HIS A 66 15.74 -10.24 21.63
C HIS A 66 14.95 -11.36 20.90
N GLN A 67 13.72 -11.07 20.45
CA GLN A 67 12.86 -11.98 19.67
C GLN A 67 13.01 -11.68 18.17
N TYR A 68 14.19 -11.96 17.62
CA TYR A 68 14.57 -11.52 16.28
C TYR A 68 13.71 -12.09 15.15
N ASP A 69 13.28 -13.35 15.23
CA ASP A 69 12.43 -13.96 14.19
C ASP A 69 11.09 -13.21 14.06
N LYS A 70 10.47 -12.85 15.19
CA LYS A 70 9.24 -12.05 15.20
C LYS A 70 9.50 -10.63 14.72
N ALA A 71 10.63 -10.04 15.10
CA ALA A 71 11.02 -8.71 14.62
C ALA A 71 11.11 -8.67 13.09
N VAL A 72 11.76 -9.68 12.49
CA VAL A 72 11.86 -9.82 11.03
C VAL A 72 10.48 -9.96 10.39
N GLU A 73 9.62 -10.84 10.92
CA GLU A 73 8.25 -11.01 10.41
C GLU A 73 7.47 -9.69 10.38
N HIS A 74 7.50 -8.94 11.48
CA HIS A 74 6.75 -7.69 11.60
C HIS A 74 7.35 -6.57 10.73
N ASN A 75 8.68 -6.50 10.61
CA ASN A 75 9.34 -5.54 9.73
C ASN A 75 9.06 -5.84 8.25
N ILE A 76 9.01 -7.11 7.84
CA ILE A 76 8.62 -7.50 6.47
C ILE A 76 7.19 -7.04 6.20
N LYS A 77 6.24 -7.32 7.09
CA LYS A 77 4.84 -6.86 6.95
C LYS A 77 4.73 -5.33 6.84
N ALA A 78 5.47 -4.59 7.66
CA ALA A 78 5.51 -3.14 7.58
C ALA A 78 6.05 -2.65 6.23
N LEU A 79 7.11 -3.27 5.73
CA LEU A 79 7.72 -2.95 4.44
C LEU A 79 6.77 -3.24 3.27
N GLU A 80 6.15 -4.41 3.24
CA GLU A 80 5.20 -4.83 2.20
C GLU A 80 4.03 -3.83 2.08
N ILE A 81 3.41 -3.48 3.22
CA ILE A 81 2.30 -2.51 3.24
C ILE A 81 2.78 -1.14 2.75
N THR A 82 3.95 -0.70 3.22
CA THR A 82 4.53 0.60 2.84
C THR A 82 4.81 0.67 1.34
N LEU A 83 5.42 -0.36 0.77
CA LEU A 83 5.68 -0.46 -0.67
C LEU A 83 4.38 -0.50 -1.47
N GLY A 84 3.36 -1.23 -1.01
CA GLY A 84 2.04 -1.26 -1.63
C GLY A 84 1.37 0.11 -1.68
N ILE A 85 1.43 0.88 -0.59
CA ILE A 85 0.85 2.24 -0.52
C ILE A 85 1.58 3.19 -1.46
N PHE A 86 2.92 3.26 -1.38
CA PHE A 86 3.70 4.16 -2.24
C PHE A 86 3.58 3.78 -3.71
N GLY A 87 3.67 2.49 -4.03
CA GLY A 87 3.51 2.00 -5.39
C GLY A 87 2.13 2.32 -5.96
N THR A 88 1.05 2.15 -5.18
CA THR A 88 -0.30 2.56 -5.58
C THR A 88 -0.40 4.06 -5.87
N ASN A 89 0.22 4.89 -5.04
CA ASN A 89 0.26 6.34 -5.26
C ASN A 89 1.04 6.73 -6.52
N ILE A 90 2.19 6.10 -6.77
CA ILE A 90 2.99 6.32 -7.98
C ILE A 90 2.22 5.87 -9.22
N ALA A 91 1.59 4.70 -9.19
CA ALA A 91 0.77 4.22 -10.30
C ALA A 91 -0.40 5.14 -10.60
N ARG A 92 -1.05 5.70 -9.57
CA ARG A 92 -2.10 6.72 -9.73
C ARG A 92 -1.56 8.00 -10.37
N ALA A 93 -0.40 8.49 -9.95
CA ALA A 93 0.23 9.67 -10.55
C ALA A 93 0.55 9.46 -12.03
N TYR A 94 1.13 8.29 -12.38
CA TYR A 94 1.37 7.94 -13.79
C TYR A 94 0.07 7.83 -14.59
N HIS A 95 -0.96 7.20 -14.04
CA HIS A 95 -2.26 7.15 -14.70
C HIS A 95 -2.84 8.56 -14.93
N SER A 96 -2.75 9.47 -13.96
CA SER A 96 -3.19 10.85 -14.13
C SER A 96 -2.39 11.62 -15.18
N LEU A 97 -1.09 11.35 -15.31
CA LEU A 97 -0.27 11.88 -16.41
C LEU A 97 -0.73 11.32 -17.75
N GLY A 98 -0.97 10.01 -17.84
CA GLY A 98 -1.51 9.35 -19.03
C GLY A 98 -2.81 10.00 -19.49
N TYR A 99 -3.75 10.15 -18.56
CA TYR A 99 -5.04 10.81 -18.79
C TYR A 99 -4.91 12.26 -19.25
N SER A 100 -3.98 13.02 -18.66
CA SER A 100 -3.73 14.41 -19.06
C SER A 100 -3.17 14.51 -20.48
N TYR A 101 -2.22 13.63 -20.85
CA TYR A 101 -1.68 13.57 -22.20
C TYR A 101 -2.71 13.10 -23.23
N GLU A 102 -3.57 12.16 -22.87
CA GLU A 102 -4.66 11.69 -23.73
C GLU A 102 -5.64 12.82 -24.05
N ASN A 103 -6.08 13.58 -23.04
CA ASN A 103 -6.93 14.75 -23.25
C ASN A 103 -6.25 15.83 -24.11
N ASN A 104 -4.92 15.91 -24.07
CA ASN A 104 -4.12 16.78 -24.93
C ASN A 104 -3.76 16.13 -26.28
N ARG A 105 -4.36 14.99 -26.62
CA ARG A 105 -4.13 14.21 -27.87
C ARG A 105 -2.66 13.80 -28.09
N GLN A 106 -1.85 13.77 -27.04
CA GLN A 106 -0.46 13.30 -27.07
C GLN A 106 -0.41 11.80 -26.76
N TYR A 107 -1.03 10.98 -27.63
CA TYR A 107 -1.32 9.58 -27.33
C TYR A 107 -0.08 8.71 -27.06
N ASN A 108 1.05 8.96 -27.73
CA ASN A 108 2.30 8.24 -27.44
C ASN A 108 2.77 8.43 -25.99
N LYS A 109 2.66 9.65 -25.45
CA LYS A 109 3.02 9.92 -24.05
C LYS A 109 1.97 9.36 -23.09
N ALA A 110 0.70 9.39 -23.49
CA ALA A 110 -0.37 8.79 -22.71
C ALA A 110 -0.11 7.28 -22.48
N ILE A 111 0.16 6.56 -23.58
CA ILE A 111 0.53 5.14 -23.58
C ILE A 111 1.73 4.89 -22.67
N GLU A 112 2.83 5.62 -22.83
CA GLU A 112 4.04 5.47 -22.01
C GLU A 112 3.73 5.53 -20.50
N HIS A 113 2.89 6.48 -20.10
CA HIS A 113 2.54 6.66 -18.69
C HIS A 113 1.53 5.63 -18.19
N TYR A 114 0.57 5.20 -19.02
CA TYR A 114 -0.32 4.09 -18.67
C TYR A 114 0.43 2.76 -18.52
N GLU A 115 1.41 2.47 -19.37
CA GLU A 115 2.27 1.28 -19.24
C GLU A 115 3.08 1.29 -17.94
N LYS A 116 3.63 2.46 -17.55
CA LYS A 116 4.31 2.63 -16.25
C LYS A 116 3.36 2.37 -15.08
N ALA A 117 2.13 2.88 -15.14
CA ALA A 117 1.13 2.62 -14.11
C ALA A 117 0.72 1.14 -14.04
N LEU A 118 0.49 0.50 -15.19
CA LEU A 118 0.14 -0.91 -15.30
C LEU A 118 1.23 -1.81 -14.73
N LYS A 119 2.51 -1.55 -15.07
CA LYS A 119 3.64 -2.31 -14.54
C LYS A 119 3.67 -2.34 -13.01
N ILE A 120 3.53 -1.17 -12.38
CA ILE A 120 3.51 -1.07 -10.91
C ILE A 120 2.30 -1.80 -10.33
N ARG A 121 1.12 -1.70 -10.95
CA ARG A 121 -0.09 -2.40 -10.48
C ARG A 121 0.04 -3.91 -10.62
N LEU A 122 0.69 -4.41 -11.67
CA LEU A 122 1.00 -5.83 -11.82
C LEU A 122 1.96 -6.30 -10.71
N ASP A 123 3.01 -5.53 -10.42
CA ASP A 123 3.98 -5.88 -9.38
C ASP A 123 3.33 -5.94 -7.97
N ILE A 124 2.33 -5.09 -7.70
CA ILE A 124 1.66 -5.02 -6.39
C ILE A 124 0.50 -6.02 -6.26
N PHE A 125 -0.34 -6.13 -7.30
CA PHE A 125 -1.63 -6.83 -7.21
C PHE A 125 -1.69 -8.13 -8.03
N GLY A 126 -0.72 -8.37 -8.92
CA GLY A 126 -0.77 -9.46 -9.88
C GLY A 126 -1.82 -9.24 -10.98
N THR A 127 -1.98 -10.24 -11.85
CA THR A 127 -2.81 -10.13 -13.07
C THR A 127 -4.31 -10.11 -12.81
N ASN A 128 -4.78 -10.72 -11.72
CA ASN A 128 -6.21 -10.98 -11.50
C ASN A 128 -6.95 -9.86 -10.74
N HIS A 129 -6.27 -8.74 -10.48
CA HIS A 129 -6.86 -7.64 -9.72
C HIS A 129 -7.63 -6.68 -10.64
N SER A 130 -8.79 -6.21 -10.21
CA SER A 130 -9.67 -5.33 -11.02
C SER A 130 -8.98 -4.04 -11.49
N ILE A 131 -8.09 -3.46 -10.66
CA ILE A 131 -7.31 -2.28 -11.04
C ILE A 131 -6.34 -2.54 -12.20
N VAL A 132 -5.85 -3.78 -12.35
CA VAL A 132 -4.98 -4.18 -13.45
C VAL A 132 -5.80 -4.33 -14.74
N ALA A 133 -6.96 -4.99 -14.68
CA ALA A 133 -7.90 -5.03 -15.81
C ALA A 133 -8.29 -3.62 -16.28
N TRP A 134 -8.64 -2.72 -15.35
CA TRP A 134 -8.94 -1.33 -15.69
C TRP A 134 -7.73 -0.60 -16.32
N SER A 135 -6.51 -0.94 -15.93
CA SER A 135 -5.30 -0.37 -16.56
C SER A 135 -5.16 -0.83 -18.01
N TYR A 136 -5.48 -2.10 -18.30
CA TYR A 136 -5.51 -2.63 -19.66
C TYR A 136 -6.59 -1.94 -20.50
N ASP A 137 -7.79 -1.70 -19.95
CA ASP A 137 -8.85 -0.96 -20.64
C ASP A 137 -8.42 0.47 -20.98
N CYS A 138 -7.77 1.18 -20.05
CA CYS A 138 -7.23 2.51 -20.32
C CYS A 138 -6.20 2.46 -21.46
N LEU A 139 -5.29 1.49 -21.42
CA LEU A 139 -4.23 1.34 -22.40
C LEU A 139 -4.76 0.94 -23.79
N GLU A 140 -5.77 0.06 -23.85
CA GLU A 140 -6.50 -0.32 -25.07
C GLU A 140 -7.10 0.91 -25.75
N ASN A 141 -7.79 1.75 -24.98
CA ASN A 141 -8.38 2.98 -25.50
C ASN A 141 -7.33 3.93 -26.06
N SER A 142 -6.21 4.13 -25.35
CA SER A 142 -5.12 4.97 -25.84
C SER A 142 -4.46 4.41 -27.09
N TYR A 143 -4.27 3.09 -27.17
CA TYR A 143 -3.74 2.44 -28.36
C TYR A 143 -4.66 2.61 -29.57
N ARG A 144 -5.98 2.49 -29.39
CA ARG A 144 -6.96 2.76 -30.44
C ARG A 144 -6.96 4.21 -30.89
N ASN A 145 -6.91 5.16 -29.96
CA ASN A 145 -6.82 6.59 -30.27
C ASN A 145 -5.53 6.92 -31.05
N ASN A 146 -4.46 6.17 -30.79
CA ASN A 146 -3.19 6.25 -31.52
C ASN A 146 -3.13 5.38 -32.79
N LYS A 147 -4.24 4.75 -33.21
CA LYS A 147 -4.35 3.85 -34.37
C LYS A 147 -3.43 2.61 -34.32
N GLN A 148 -2.99 2.20 -33.13
CA GLN A 148 -2.22 0.98 -32.89
C GLN A 148 -3.16 -0.18 -32.55
N TYR A 149 -3.94 -0.65 -33.53
CA TYR A 149 -5.03 -1.59 -33.28
C TYR A 149 -4.56 -2.98 -32.82
N ASP A 150 -3.41 -3.46 -33.30
CA ASP A 150 -2.88 -4.77 -32.91
C ASP A 150 -2.59 -4.81 -31.40
N LYS A 151 -1.95 -3.77 -30.87
CA LYS A 151 -1.66 -3.65 -29.43
C LYS A 151 -2.92 -3.43 -28.58
N ALA A 152 -3.92 -2.76 -29.12
CA ALA A 152 -5.20 -2.62 -28.46
C ALA A 152 -5.90 -3.99 -28.29
N ILE A 153 -5.81 -4.85 -29.30
CA ILE A 153 -6.31 -6.23 -29.23
C ILE A 153 -5.52 -7.02 -28.17
N GLU A 154 -4.19 -6.95 -28.17
CA GLU A 154 -3.36 -7.60 -27.15
C GLU A 154 -3.74 -7.20 -25.71
N CYS A 155 -4.06 -5.92 -25.48
CA CYS A 155 -4.51 -5.46 -24.16
C CYS A 155 -5.85 -6.08 -23.75
N LYS A 156 -6.75 -6.33 -24.70
CA LYS A 156 -8.08 -6.89 -24.46
C LYS A 156 -8.06 -8.40 -24.20
N GLU A 157 -6.98 -9.07 -24.60
CA GLU A 157 -6.74 -10.50 -24.33
C GLU A 157 -6.15 -10.76 -22.94
N LYS A 158 -5.78 -9.70 -22.20
CA LYS A 158 -5.26 -9.77 -20.84
C LYS A 158 -6.36 -9.54 -19.81
#